data_AF-A0AAD5L4C5-F1
#
_entry.id   AF-A0AAD5L4C5-F1
#
_cell.length_a   1.000
_cell.length_b   1.000
_cell.length_c   1.000
_cell.angle_alpha   90.00
_cell.angle_beta   90.00
_cell.angle_gamma   90.00
#
_symmetry.space_group_name_H-M   'P 1'
#
loop_
_entity.id
_entity.type
_entity.pdbx_description
1 polymer ?
#
loop_
_entity_poly.entity_id
_entity_poly.type
_entity_poly.pdbx_seq_one_letter_code
_entity_poly.pdbx_strand_id
1 'polypeptide(L)'
;MKVFVSASIALAALAVVPTQAELPASVLELMDRDVNPCDDFYQYSCGAWLNKTSIPEEDTSVDVSFSAISKRNEGVIMDIVKEGRPIVR
;
A
#
# COMPACT_ATOMS: atom_id res chain seq x y z
N MET A 1 -37.81 26.84 -50.06
CA MET A 1 -36.84 25.84 -50.55
C MET A 1 -35.42 26.33 -50.26
N LYS A 2 -34.78 25.77 -49.22
CA LYS A 2 -33.32 25.60 -49.06
C LYS A 2 -33.08 25.01 -47.66
N VAL A 3 -32.95 23.68 -47.65
CA VAL A 3 -32.60 22.87 -46.49
C VAL A 3 -31.07 22.94 -46.38
N PHE A 4 -30.55 23.39 -45.24
CA PHE A 4 -29.13 23.25 -44.91
C PHE A 4 -29.03 22.25 -43.77
N VAL A 5 -28.70 21.01 -44.12
CA VAL A 5 -28.37 19.95 -43.17
C VAL A 5 -26.91 20.14 -42.78
N SER A 6 -26.64 20.65 -41.59
CA SER A 6 -25.31 20.55 -40.97
C SER A 6 -25.39 19.48 -39.89
N ALA A 7 -24.98 18.26 -40.23
CA ALA A 7 -24.80 17.19 -39.27
C ALA A 7 -23.52 17.45 -38.47
N SER A 8 -23.65 18.05 -37.29
CA SER A 8 -22.57 18.09 -36.30
C SER A 8 -22.38 16.69 -35.74
N ILE A 9 -21.28 16.03 -36.13
CA ILE A 9 -20.83 14.81 -35.45
C ILE A 9 -20.39 15.24 -34.04
N ALA A 10 -21.20 14.93 -33.04
CA ALA A 10 -20.80 15.06 -31.65
C ALA A 10 -19.67 14.06 -31.39
N LEU A 11 -18.45 14.55 -31.24
CA LEU A 11 -17.34 13.77 -30.69
C LEU A 11 -17.70 13.50 -29.22
N ALA A 12 -18.27 12.33 -28.93
CA ALA A 12 -18.48 11.89 -27.57
C ALA A 12 -17.11 11.84 -26.88
N ALA A 13 -16.88 12.74 -25.92
CA ALA A 13 -15.73 12.67 -25.06
C ALA A 13 -15.78 11.32 -24.34
N LEU A 14 -14.82 10.43 -24.63
CA LEU A 14 -14.52 9.30 -23.76
C LEU A 14 -14.08 9.93 -22.43
N ALA A 15 -14.99 10.00 -21.46
CA ALA A 15 -14.63 10.27 -20.09
C ALA A 15 -13.80 9.08 -19.61
N VAL A 16 -12.48 9.15 -19.80
CA VAL A 16 -11.55 8.40 -18.95
C VAL A 16 -11.80 8.98 -17.56
N VAL A 17 -12.64 8.31 -16.78
CA VAL A 17 -12.77 8.59 -15.35
C VAL A 17 -11.39 8.31 -14.78
N PRO A 18 -10.63 9.33 -14.33
CA PRO A 18 -9.44 9.03 -13.56
C PRO A 18 -9.96 8.38 -12.28
N THR A 19 -9.80 7.07 -12.15
CA THR A 19 -9.91 6.45 -10.84
C THR A 19 -8.71 6.99 -10.08
N GLN A 20 -8.93 8.01 -9.24
CA GLN A 20 -7.97 8.34 -8.19
C GLN A 20 -7.81 7.03 -7.42
N ALA A 21 -6.70 6.32 -7.62
CA ALA A 21 -6.41 5.15 -6.82
C ALA A 21 -6.16 5.68 -5.41
N GLU A 22 -7.19 5.62 -4.57
CA GLU A 22 -7.02 5.91 -3.17
C GLU A 22 -6.14 4.82 -2.57
N LEU A 23 -5.06 5.26 -1.90
CA LEU A 23 -4.18 4.33 -1.21
C LEU A 23 -5.00 3.55 -0.17
N PRO A 24 -4.74 2.25 0.02
CA PRO A 24 -5.37 1.49 1.09
C PRO A 24 -5.21 2.19 2.44
N ALA A 25 -6.21 2.09 3.31
CA ALA A 25 -6.16 2.69 4.65
C ALA A 25 -4.89 2.28 5.42
N SER A 26 -4.47 1.02 5.28
CA SER A 26 -3.24 0.50 5.88
C SER A 26 -1.96 1.20 5.40
N VAL A 27 -1.95 1.76 4.18
CA VAL A 27 -0.84 2.56 3.68
C VAL A 27 -0.91 3.97 4.26
N LEU A 28 -2.10 4.57 4.27
CA LEU A 28 -2.32 5.91 4.81
C LEU A 28 -1.94 6.01 6.30
N GLU A 29 -2.12 4.94 7.08
CA GLU A 29 -1.75 4.88 8.50
C GLU A 29 -0.23 4.92 8.78
N LEU A 30 0.59 4.64 7.77
CA LEU A 30 2.06 4.64 7.86
C LEU A 30 2.65 6.02 7.54
N MET A 31 1.91 6.85 6.83
CA MET A 31 2.38 8.11 6.24
C MET A 31 2.31 9.29 7.21
N ASP A 32 3.32 10.14 7.19
CA ASP A 32 3.32 11.46 7.81
C ASP A 32 3.01 12.52 6.75
N ARG A 33 1.72 12.83 6.58
CA ARG A 33 1.22 13.67 5.49
C ARG A 33 1.47 15.17 5.67
N ASP A 34 2.04 15.56 6.81
CA ASP A 34 2.43 16.95 7.09
C ASP A 34 3.83 17.27 6.52
N VAL A 35 4.61 16.24 6.17
CA VAL A 35 5.91 16.37 5.52
C VAL A 35 5.74 16.49 4.01
N ASN A 36 6.50 17.36 3.36
CA ASN A 36 6.46 17.52 1.91
C ASN A 36 7.18 16.36 1.19
N PRO A 37 6.49 15.67 0.26
CA PRO A 37 6.98 14.91 -0.87
C PRO A 37 8.46 14.92 -1.20
N CYS A 38 8.78 16.12 -1.66
CA CYS A 38 9.96 16.46 -2.42
C CYS A 38 11.15 16.79 -1.51
N ASP A 39 10.89 16.99 -0.22
CA ASP A 39 11.90 17.37 0.76
C ASP A 39 12.40 16.11 1.51
N ASP A 40 11.47 15.29 2.03
CA ASP A 40 11.80 14.01 2.67
C ASP A 40 10.70 12.97 2.40
N PHE A 41 10.88 12.20 1.32
CA PHE A 41 9.92 11.18 0.95
C PHE A 41 9.90 10.00 1.93
N TYR A 42 10.99 9.73 2.64
CA TYR A 42 11.04 8.64 3.61
C TYR A 42 10.19 8.97 4.83
N GLN A 43 10.35 10.18 5.38
CA GLN A 43 9.50 10.65 6.46
C GLN A 43 8.04 10.79 6.00
N TYR A 44 7.77 11.32 4.81
CA TYR A 44 6.39 11.40 4.29
C TYR A 44 5.71 10.03 4.22
N SER A 45 6.41 9.01 3.71
CA SER A 45 5.84 7.68 3.48
C SER A 45 5.77 6.81 4.73
N CYS A 46 6.73 6.94 5.66
CA CYS A 46 6.88 6.04 6.81
C CYS A 46 6.82 6.75 8.18
N GLY A 47 6.74 8.08 8.22
CA GLY A 47 6.96 8.87 9.43
C GLY A 47 5.98 8.57 10.56
N ALA A 48 4.70 8.31 10.24
CA ALA A 48 3.74 7.91 11.26
C ALA A 48 4.04 6.53 11.84
N TRP A 49 4.61 5.62 11.05
CA TRP A 49 5.09 4.33 11.54
C TRP A 49 6.35 4.48 12.40
N LEU A 50 7.31 5.31 11.99
CA LEU A 50 8.53 5.60 12.75
C LEU A 50 8.20 6.16 14.14
N ASN A 51 7.23 7.05 14.23
CA ASN A 51 6.79 7.65 15.50
C ASN A 51 6.11 6.64 16.46
N LYS A 52 5.55 5.56 15.93
CA LYS A 52 4.81 4.55 16.71
C LYS A 52 5.65 3.31 17.03
N THR A 53 6.76 3.10 16.32
CA THR A 53 7.50 1.84 16.37
C THR A 53 8.80 1.97 17.16
N SER A 54 9.03 1.05 18.08
CA SER A 54 10.30 0.85 18.75
C SER A 54 10.96 -0.43 18.27
N ILE A 55 12.29 -0.44 18.19
CA ILE A 55 13.06 -1.66 17.94
C ILE A 55 13.00 -2.53 19.22
N PRO A 56 12.49 -3.78 19.15
CA PRO A 56 12.54 -4.72 20.27
C PRO A 56 13.97 -5.02 20.72
N GLU A 57 14.16 -5.48 21.96
CA GLU A 57 15.51 -5.73 22.51
C GLU A 57 16.26 -6.84 21.77
N GLU A 58 15.53 -7.82 21.24
CA GLU A 58 16.05 -8.95 20.48
C GLU A 58 16.45 -8.60 19.04
N ASP A 59 16.04 -7.43 18.55
CA ASP A 59 16.23 -7.00 17.17
C ASP A 59 17.26 -5.87 17.10
N THR A 60 18.07 -5.85 16.04
CA THR A 60 18.97 -4.72 15.74
C THR A 60 18.33 -3.68 14.83
N SER A 61 17.25 -4.07 14.13
CA SER A 61 16.48 -3.23 13.23
C SER A 61 15.09 -3.81 13.02
N VAL A 62 14.11 -2.94 12.80
CA VAL A 62 12.80 -3.34 12.30
C VAL A 62 12.40 -2.45 11.13
N ASP A 63 11.57 -2.98 10.24
CA ASP A 63 10.99 -2.26 9.12
C ASP A 63 9.49 -2.56 8.99
N VAL A 64 8.78 -1.71 8.24
CA VAL A 64 7.34 -1.81 8.02
C VAL A 64 6.93 -3.13 7.37
N SER A 65 7.79 -3.70 6.51
CA SER A 65 7.43 -4.77 5.57
C SER A 65 8.03 -6.12 5.94
N PHE A 66 9.34 -6.31 5.76
CA PHE A 66 10.00 -7.60 5.87
C PHE A 66 9.99 -8.12 7.31
N SER A 67 10.26 -7.26 8.29
CA SER A 67 10.21 -7.63 9.70
C SER A 67 8.81 -8.11 10.10
N ALA A 68 7.76 -7.39 9.68
CA ALA A 68 6.37 -7.77 9.93
C ALA A 68 6.00 -9.11 9.27
N ILE A 69 6.44 -9.34 8.04
CA ILE A 69 6.19 -10.58 7.30
C ILE A 69 6.96 -11.75 7.93
N SER A 70 8.24 -11.56 8.30
CA SER A 70 9.05 -12.61 8.94
C SER A 70 8.42 -13.08 10.24
N LYS A 71 8.06 -12.13 11.13
CA LYS A 71 7.42 -12.44 12.41
C LYS A 71 6.10 -13.20 12.23
N ARG A 72 5.30 -12.83 11.21
CA ARG A 72 4.08 -13.58 10.88
C ARG A 72 4.40 -15.00 10.39
N ASN A 73 5.39 -15.14 9.51
CA ASN A 73 5.77 -16.44 8.95
C ASN A 73 6.31 -17.38 10.03
N GLU A 74 7.12 -16.88 10.97
CA GLU A 74 7.61 -17.65 12.12
C GLU A 74 6.46 -18.21 12.97
N GLY A 75 5.41 -17.41 13.21
CA GLY A 75 4.20 -17.89 13.88
C GLY A 75 3.54 -19.05 13.14
N VAL A 76 3.34 -18.91 11.83
CA VAL A 76 2.75 -19.96 10.98
C VAL A 76 3.61 -21.22 10.97
N ILE A 77 4.93 -21.09 10.83
CA ILE A 77 5.87 -22.21 10.87
C ILE A 77 5.76 -22.94 12.21
N MET A 78 5.73 -22.20 13.31
CA MET A 78 5.62 -22.76 14.65
C MET A 78 4.30 -23.53 14.85
N ASP A 79 3.20 -23.03 14.31
CA ASP A 79 1.91 -23.72 14.35
C ASP A 79 1.95 -25.03 13.56
N ILE A 80 2.54 -25.04 12.37
CA ILE A 80 2.72 -26.26 11.55
C ILE A 80 3.57 -27.29 12.29
N VAL A 81 4.67 -26.84 12.94
CA VAL A 81 5.55 -27.72 13.72
C VAL A 81 4.78 -28.34 14.90
N LYS A 82 3.95 -27.56 15.60
CA LYS A 82 3.13 -28.03 16.72
C LYS A 82 2.01 -28.98 16.31
N GLU A 83 1.44 -28.80 15.13
CA GLU A 83 0.39 -29.68 14.59
C GLU A 83 0.93 -31.10 14.29
N GLY A 84 2.26 -31.25 14.13
CA GLY A 84 2.88 -32.57 13.97
C GLY A 84 2.52 -33.25 12.65
N ARG A 85 2.31 -32.47 11.58
CA ARG A 85 1.91 -33.00 10.27
C ARG A 85 2.93 -34.04 9.75
N PRO A 86 2.48 -35.13 9.09
CA PRO A 86 3.38 -36.14 8.54
C PRO A 86 4.36 -35.51 7.54
N ILE A 87 5.66 -35.79 7.70
CA ILE A 87 6.67 -35.35 6.73
C ILE A 87 6.51 -36.19 5.46
N VAL A 88 6.12 -35.53 4.37
CA VAL A 88 6.11 -36.15 3.05
C VAL A 88 7.57 -36.37 2.65
N ARG A 89 7.98 -37.63 2.62
CA ARG A 89 9.30 -38.07 2.16
C ARG A 89 9.24 -38.46 0.69
#